data_AF-A0A0L9TGU4-F1
#
_entry.id   AF-A0A0L9TGU4-F1
#
_cell.length_a   1.000
_cell.length_b   1.000
_cell.length_c   1.000
_cell.angle_alpha   90.00
_cell.angle_beta   90.00
_cell.angle_gamma   90.00
#
_symmetry.space_group_name_H-M   'P 1'
#
loop_
_entity.id
_entity.type
_entity.pdbx_description
1 polymer ?
#
loop_
_entity_poly.entity_id
_entity_poly.type
_entity_poly.pdbx_seq_one_letter_code
_entity_poly.pdbx_strand_id
1 'polypeptide(L)'
;MDATAAARTRHRERSGNETRRRRRRADLRRRRADLGARRADLHRRTAFFVGGDIFGGMEKHQAFLHMMSRKKDLEKSGEGTSSSKMVTHKSPSTHATTTLKASDSEKPSFASTKPPSTNAPRDDSKKKIPRDKPVPSNKKRKITGPLLSGPLDPHALNMAYELTARANICMNYAAGSTKSLLAEELDTVRQELESSKKANVELSLRLEDALKVAEDGRVKATTALTQAQDDLRKLRRSNDDLKLELQQSASQYQALVKEKDALLSDRDKLAAENLSLGDEIYNELLIDFEQGIAQCHYFFKTPLNYAGFDIMKVLVDDKLVTLSIPEITNTDAPTESPPLTDQVVTKDTLNASAARNTAA
;
A
#
# COMPACT_ATOMS: atom_id res chain seq x y z
N MET A 1 -45.91 36.33 -8.48
CA MET A 1 -44.99 35.17 -8.58
C MET A 1 -45.82 33.97 -8.99
N ASP A 2 -45.60 33.46 -10.20
CA ASP A 2 -46.51 32.54 -10.89
C ASP A 2 -46.55 31.13 -10.28
N ALA A 3 -47.73 30.71 -9.83
CA ALA A 3 -48.02 29.35 -9.37
C ALA A 3 -47.67 28.27 -10.43
N THR A 4 -47.68 28.65 -11.70
CA THR A 4 -47.33 27.82 -12.85
C THR A 4 -45.85 27.45 -12.90
N ALA A 5 -44.96 28.35 -12.48
CA ALA A 5 -43.52 28.08 -12.43
C ALA A 5 -43.20 27.05 -11.34
N ALA A 6 -43.80 27.19 -10.16
CA ALA A 6 -43.64 26.26 -9.04
C ALA A 6 -44.12 24.83 -9.39
N ALA A 7 -45.23 24.71 -10.13
CA ALA A 7 -45.76 23.42 -10.58
C ALA A 7 -44.80 22.71 -11.56
N ARG A 8 -44.17 23.45 -12.49
CA ARG A 8 -43.19 22.90 -13.45
C ARG A 8 -41.94 22.36 -12.76
N THR A 9 -41.42 23.07 -11.76
CA THR A 9 -40.28 22.58 -10.95
C THR A 9 -40.61 21.31 -10.18
N ARG A 10 -41.78 21.24 -9.51
CA ARG A 10 -42.20 20.03 -8.78
C ARG A 10 -42.38 18.82 -9.71
N HIS A 11 -42.91 19.03 -10.92
CA HIS A 11 -43.04 17.95 -11.89
C HIS A 11 -41.67 17.44 -12.39
N ARG A 12 -40.72 18.35 -12.62
CA ARG A 12 -39.35 17.99 -13.03
C ARG A 12 -38.62 17.20 -11.94
N GLU A 13 -38.76 17.59 -10.68
CA GLU A 13 -38.19 16.86 -9.53
C GLU A 13 -38.82 15.47 -9.35
N ARG A 14 -40.16 15.37 -9.46
CA ARG A 14 -40.85 14.07 -9.39
C ARG A 14 -40.39 13.12 -10.51
N SER A 15 -40.26 13.64 -11.73
CA SER A 15 -39.76 12.87 -12.88
C SER A 15 -38.30 12.42 -12.70
N GLY A 16 -37.42 13.28 -12.16
CA GLY A 16 -36.03 12.93 -11.87
C GLY A 16 -35.92 11.86 -10.78
N ASN A 17 -36.71 11.97 -9.72
CA ASN A 17 -36.73 11.02 -8.62
C ASN A 17 -37.26 9.64 -9.04
N GLU A 18 -38.29 9.60 -9.89
CA GLU A 18 -38.82 8.34 -10.42
C GLU A 18 -37.79 7.64 -11.32
N THR A 19 -37.08 8.40 -12.16
CA THR A 19 -35.98 7.86 -12.98
C THR A 19 -34.87 7.25 -12.12
N ARG A 20 -34.47 7.92 -11.03
CA ARG A 20 -33.49 7.39 -10.06
C ARG A 20 -33.98 6.12 -9.38
N ARG A 21 -35.25 6.06 -8.99
CA ARG A 21 -35.87 4.84 -8.41
C ARG A 21 -35.88 3.68 -9.39
N ARG A 22 -36.20 3.91 -10.66
CA ARG A 22 -36.15 2.88 -11.72
C ARG A 22 -34.75 2.33 -11.92
N ARG A 23 -33.72 3.20 -11.97
CA ARG A 23 -32.31 2.78 -12.05
C ARG A 23 -31.91 1.91 -10.86
N ARG A 24 -32.23 2.32 -9.63
CA ARG A 24 -31.96 1.53 -8.42
C ARG A 24 -32.65 0.16 -8.44
N ARG A 25 -33.90 0.08 -8.89
CA ARG A 25 -34.63 -1.19 -9.03
C ARG A 25 -34.01 -2.11 -10.08
N ALA A 26 -33.57 -1.56 -11.21
CA ALA A 26 -32.89 -2.32 -12.25
C ALA A 26 -31.54 -2.89 -11.75
N ASP A 27 -30.78 -2.08 -11.02
CA ASP A 27 -29.50 -2.50 -10.43
C ASP A 27 -29.69 -3.62 -9.40
N LEU A 28 -30.72 -3.53 -8.56
CA LEU A 28 -31.05 -4.57 -7.59
C LEU A 28 -31.40 -5.90 -8.28
N ARG A 29 -32.12 -5.84 -9.42
CA ARG A 29 -32.45 -7.02 -10.22
C ARG A 29 -31.22 -7.67 -10.83
N ARG A 30 -30.25 -6.88 -11.35
CA ARG A 30 -28.98 -7.40 -11.86
C ARG A 30 -28.17 -8.11 -10.76
N ARG A 31 -28.03 -7.49 -9.59
CA ARG A 31 -27.33 -8.10 -8.45
C ARG A 31 -27.98 -9.41 -7.99
N ARG A 32 -29.31 -9.48 -8.01
CA ARG A 32 -30.05 -10.70 -7.65
C ARG A 32 -29.85 -11.81 -8.68
N ALA A 33 -29.77 -11.48 -9.97
CA ALA A 33 -29.46 -12.44 -11.03
C ALA A 33 -28.02 -12.97 -10.91
N ASP A 34 -27.04 -12.10 -10.66
CA ASP A 34 -25.64 -12.51 -10.46
C ASP A 34 -25.47 -13.43 -9.26
N LEU A 35 -26.13 -13.14 -8.13
CA LEU A 35 -26.12 -14.02 -6.96
C LEU A 35 -26.77 -15.38 -7.25
N GLY A 36 -27.83 -15.42 -8.05
CA GLY A 36 -28.44 -16.66 -8.53
C GLY A 36 -27.48 -17.50 -9.37
N ALA A 37 -26.77 -16.86 -10.32
CA ALA A 37 -25.78 -17.52 -11.16
C ALA A 37 -24.61 -18.09 -10.34
N ARG A 38 -24.08 -17.32 -9.38
CA ARG A 38 -23.01 -17.79 -8.48
C ARG A 38 -23.45 -18.96 -7.61
N ARG A 39 -24.69 -18.95 -7.12
CA ARG A 39 -25.24 -20.05 -6.32
C ARG A 39 -25.43 -21.32 -7.16
N ALA A 40 -25.88 -21.19 -8.41
CA ALA A 40 -25.99 -22.31 -9.34
C ALA A 40 -24.62 -22.92 -9.69
N ASP A 41 -23.60 -22.08 -9.89
CA ASP A 41 -22.22 -22.54 -10.14
C ASP A 41 -21.62 -23.25 -8.92
N LEU A 42 -21.86 -22.73 -7.71
CA LEU A 42 -21.44 -23.38 -6.47
C LEU A 42 -22.07 -24.77 -6.33
N HIS A 43 -23.39 -24.89 -6.58
CA HIS A 43 -24.07 -26.18 -6.56
C HIS A 43 -23.49 -27.16 -7.59
N ARG A 44 -23.16 -26.69 -8.81
CA ARG A 44 -22.55 -27.51 -9.86
C ARG A 44 -21.14 -27.99 -9.47
N ARG A 45 -20.34 -27.16 -8.79
CA ARG A 45 -19.03 -27.54 -8.26
C ARG A 45 -19.11 -28.54 -7.11
N THR A 46 -20.07 -28.37 -6.19
CA THR A 46 -20.28 -29.36 -5.11
C THR A 46 -20.82 -30.69 -5.63
N ALA A 47 -21.64 -30.70 -6.69
CA ALA A 47 -22.10 -31.95 -7.31
C ALA A 47 -20.96 -32.74 -7.97
N PHE A 48 -19.90 -32.06 -8.44
CA PHE A 48 -18.72 -32.71 -9.02
C PHE A 48 -17.83 -33.41 -7.97
N PHE A 49 -17.90 -33.02 -6.70
CA PHE A 49 -17.08 -33.62 -5.64
C PHE A 49 -17.73 -34.81 -4.92
N VAL A 50 -19.03 -35.04 -5.10
CA VAL A 50 -19.77 -36.09 -4.39
C VAL A 50 -20.03 -37.33 -5.27
N GLY A 51 -19.71 -37.30 -6.57
CA GLY A 51 -19.94 -38.40 -7.50
C GLY A 51 -18.70 -38.97 -8.21
N GLY A 52 -17.49 -38.58 -7.80
CA GLY A 52 -16.24 -39.04 -8.43
C GLY A 52 -15.74 -40.32 -7.78
N ASP A 53 -15.98 -41.44 -8.45
CA ASP A 53 -15.45 -42.77 -8.13
C ASP A 53 -14.00 -42.75 -7.65
N ILE A 54 -13.77 -43.46 -6.55
CA ILE A 54 -12.50 -43.67 -5.85
C ILE A 54 -11.49 -44.53 -6.68
N PHE A 55 -11.73 -44.73 -7.98
CA PHE A 55 -10.93 -45.60 -8.86
C PHE A 55 -10.31 -44.92 -10.09
N GLY A 56 -9.99 -43.62 -10.02
CA GLY A 56 -9.23 -42.89 -11.05
C GLY A 56 -7.70 -43.06 -10.97
N GLY A 57 -7.21 -44.29 -10.82
CA GLY A 57 -5.80 -44.61 -10.56
C GLY A 57 -4.85 -44.63 -11.77
N MET A 58 -5.23 -44.06 -12.93
CA MET A 58 -4.44 -44.20 -14.18
C MET A 58 -3.85 -42.91 -14.76
N GLU A 59 -4.15 -41.72 -14.22
CA GLU A 59 -3.71 -40.45 -14.84
C GLU A 59 -2.28 -40.04 -14.43
N LYS A 60 -1.74 -40.60 -13.34
CA LYS A 60 -0.37 -40.31 -12.87
C LYS A 60 0.71 -40.82 -13.83
N HIS A 61 0.40 -41.81 -14.68
CA HIS A 61 1.35 -42.30 -15.68
C HIS A 61 1.51 -41.37 -16.89
N GLN A 62 0.50 -40.58 -17.24
CA GLN A 62 0.55 -39.72 -18.42
C GLN A 62 1.44 -38.49 -18.20
N ALA A 63 1.39 -37.90 -17.00
CA ALA A 63 2.30 -36.81 -16.61
C ALA A 63 3.76 -37.29 -16.55
N PHE A 64 3.99 -38.51 -16.06
CA PHE A 64 5.32 -39.11 -16.00
C PHE A 64 5.90 -39.39 -17.40
N LEU A 65 5.09 -39.92 -18.32
CA LEU A 65 5.49 -40.11 -19.72
C LEU A 65 5.85 -38.78 -20.41
N HIS A 66 5.05 -37.72 -20.23
CA HIS A 66 5.35 -36.40 -20.82
C HIS A 66 6.65 -35.76 -20.28
N MET A 67 6.95 -35.99 -19.00
CA MET A 67 8.18 -35.49 -18.37
C MET A 67 9.43 -36.21 -18.91
N MET A 68 9.34 -37.52 -19.15
CA MET A 68 10.44 -38.30 -19.72
C MET A 68 10.71 -37.99 -21.19
N SER A 69 9.68 -37.63 -21.97
CA SER A 69 9.83 -37.23 -23.37
C SER A 69 10.67 -35.96 -23.55
N ARG A 70 10.52 -34.97 -22.64
CA ARG A 70 11.25 -33.69 -22.72
C ARG A 70 12.73 -33.79 -22.37
N LYS A 71 13.16 -34.89 -21.75
CA LYS A 71 14.56 -35.08 -21.35
C LYS A 71 15.46 -35.54 -22.51
N LYS A 72 14.89 -36.08 -23.60
CA LYS A 72 15.67 -36.54 -24.77
C LYS A 72 16.08 -35.42 -25.73
N ASP A 73 15.50 -34.23 -25.61
CA ASP A 73 15.81 -33.11 -26.51
C ASP A 73 16.99 -32.24 -26.04
N LEU A 74 17.51 -32.46 -24.82
CA LEU A 74 18.67 -31.70 -24.29
C LEU A 74 20.04 -32.32 -24.60
N GLU A 75 20.13 -33.53 -25.17
CA GLU A 75 21.41 -34.18 -25.48
C GLU A 75 21.96 -33.89 -26.89
N LYS A 76 21.34 -32.98 -27.67
CA LYS A 76 21.76 -32.69 -29.05
C LYS A 76 22.32 -31.28 -29.32
N SER A 77 22.72 -30.53 -28.30
CA SER A 77 23.52 -29.32 -28.52
C SER A 77 24.93 -29.52 -27.97
N GLY A 78 25.66 -30.43 -28.62
CA GLY A 78 27.10 -30.59 -28.46
C GLY A 78 27.78 -30.17 -29.74
N GLU A 79 28.15 -28.89 -29.86
CA GLU A 79 29.11 -28.43 -30.87
C GLU A 79 29.62 -27.03 -30.51
N GLY A 80 30.94 -26.93 -30.27
CA GLY A 80 31.67 -25.69 -30.51
C GLY A 80 32.55 -25.13 -29.38
N THR A 81 33.78 -25.66 -29.27
CA THR A 81 35.06 -24.94 -29.06
C THR A 81 35.24 -24.08 -27.78
N SER A 82 36.06 -24.54 -26.83
CA SER A 82 37.53 -24.32 -26.75
C SER A 82 37.96 -22.88 -26.45
N SER A 83 38.48 -22.65 -25.24
CA SER A 83 39.85 -22.15 -25.03
C SER A 83 40.07 -21.80 -23.55
N SER A 84 41.06 -22.46 -22.94
CA SER A 84 41.50 -22.26 -21.57
C SER A 84 42.32 -20.99 -21.41
N LYS A 85 42.04 -20.19 -20.37
CA LYS A 85 43.06 -19.40 -19.67
C LYS A 85 42.83 -19.50 -18.18
N MET A 86 43.83 -20.05 -17.50
CA MET A 86 43.96 -20.06 -16.05
C MET A 86 43.96 -18.62 -15.53
N VAL A 87 43.04 -18.30 -14.63
CA VAL A 87 43.15 -17.12 -13.77
C VAL A 87 42.87 -17.55 -12.34
N THR A 88 43.87 -17.33 -11.52
CA THR A 88 43.99 -17.64 -10.10
C THR A 88 42.83 -17.03 -9.31
N HIS A 89 42.01 -17.88 -8.69
CA HIS A 89 40.98 -17.45 -7.75
C HIS A 89 41.62 -17.03 -6.42
N LYS A 90 41.85 -15.73 -6.26
CA LYS A 90 41.96 -15.08 -4.94
C LYS A 90 40.54 -14.76 -4.47
N SER A 91 40.09 -15.43 -3.43
CA SER A 91 38.83 -15.18 -2.74
C SER A 91 38.92 -13.88 -1.92
N PRO A 92 37.98 -12.93 -2.07
CA PRO A 92 37.68 -11.95 -1.04
C PRO A 92 36.46 -12.45 -0.27
N SER A 93 36.73 -12.99 0.92
CA SER A 93 35.80 -12.92 2.04
C SER A 93 35.60 -11.44 2.38
N THR A 94 34.36 -10.96 2.26
CA THR A 94 33.93 -9.70 2.87
C THR A 94 32.71 -10.00 3.73
N HIS A 95 32.98 -10.27 5.00
CA HIS A 95 32.06 -9.97 6.08
C HIS A 95 31.84 -8.45 6.11
N ALA A 96 30.66 -8.00 5.70
CA ALA A 96 30.20 -6.65 6.01
C ALA A 96 29.45 -6.69 7.34
N THR A 97 30.18 -6.47 8.43
CA THR A 97 29.63 -6.07 9.71
C THR A 97 29.18 -4.62 9.58
N THR A 98 27.88 -4.39 9.35
CA THR A 98 27.33 -3.03 9.31
C THR A 98 27.16 -2.53 10.73
N THR A 99 28.20 -1.88 11.26
CA THR A 99 28.15 -1.07 12.47
C THR A 99 27.21 0.12 12.23
N LEU A 100 26.00 0.05 12.79
CA LEU A 100 25.08 1.17 12.92
C LEU A 100 25.73 2.27 13.77
N LYS A 101 26.36 3.25 13.12
CA LYS A 101 26.62 4.56 13.72
C LYS A 101 25.28 5.27 13.86
N ALA A 102 24.81 5.39 15.10
CA ALA A 102 23.81 6.37 15.48
C ALA A 102 24.39 7.77 15.24
N SER A 103 23.91 8.44 14.20
CA SER A 103 23.93 9.89 14.13
C SER A 103 22.63 10.38 14.77
N ASP A 104 22.78 11.08 15.90
CA ASP A 104 21.74 11.91 16.51
C ASP A 104 21.20 12.89 15.47
N SER A 105 19.98 12.62 15.00
CA SER A 105 19.15 13.60 14.30
C SER A 105 17.90 13.82 15.13
N GLU A 106 17.81 15.04 15.63
CA GLU A 106 16.73 15.69 16.34
C GLU A 106 15.33 15.07 16.22
N LYS A 107 14.83 14.71 17.40
CA LYS A 107 13.44 14.54 17.82
C LYS A 107 12.44 15.44 17.06
N PRO A 108 11.49 14.90 16.28
CA PRO A 108 10.30 15.65 15.92
C PRO A 108 9.34 15.63 17.11
N SER A 109 9.25 16.77 17.78
CA SER A 109 8.20 17.10 18.73
C SER A 109 6.83 16.99 18.05
N PHE A 110 6.00 16.05 18.50
CA PHE A 110 4.57 16.05 18.22
C PHE A 110 3.92 17.26 18.92
N ALA A 111 3.79 18.36 18.19
CA ALA A 111 2.86 19.42 18.52
C ALA A 111 1.59 19.24 17.68
N SER A 112 0.46 19.19 18.38
CA SER A 112 -0.90 19.15 17.84
C SER A 112 -1.15 20.31 16.86
N THR A 113 -1.32 19.99 15.57
CA THR A 113 -1.74 20.97 14.56
C THR A 113 -3.26 21.00 14.47
N LYS A 114 -3.81 22.04 15.09
CA LYS A 114 -5.18 22.53 14.95
C LYS A 114 -5.51 22.82 13.47
N PRO A 115 -6.76 22.60 12.99
CA PRO A 115 -7.11 22.83 11.59
C PRO A 115 -6.99 24.30 11.18
N PRO A 116 -6.60 24.63 9.93
CA PRO A 116 -6.59 25.99 9.44
C PRO A 116 -8.03 26.44 9.20
N SER A 117 -8.54 27.20 10.15
CA SER A 117 -9.67 28.11 9.97
C SER A 117 -9.29 29.14 8.91
N THR A 118 -10.00 29.12 7.79
CA THR A 118 -10.03 30.15 6.76
C THR A 118 -10.64 31.43 7.35
N ASN A 119 -9.85 32.15 8.13
CA ASN A 119 -10.11 33.53 8.48
C ASN A 119 -9.35 34.43 7.51
N ALA A 120 -10.14 35.16 6.72
CA ALA A 120 -9.92 36.49 6.20
C ALA A 120 -8.48 37.05 6.24
N PRO A 121 -7.92 37.47 5.09
CA PRO A 121 -6.87 38.46 5.10
C PRO A 121 -7.49 39.80 5.51
N ARG A 122 -7.39 40.16 6.79
CA ARG A 122 -7.39 41.56 7.21
C ARG A 122 -6.02 42.11 6.85
N ASP A 123 -5.88 42.53 5.60
CA ASP A 123 -4.77 43.37 5.18
C ASP A 123 -5.15 44.83 5.46
N ASP A 124 -4.81 45.27 6.68
CA ASP A 124 -4.83 46.66 7.12
C ASP A 124 -3.71 47.45 6.41
N SER A 125 -3.77 47.53 5.07
CA SER A 125 -3.03 48.54 4.33
C SER A 125 -3.89 49.80 4.23
N LYS A 126 -3.79 50.63 5.28
CA LYS A 126 -4.19 52.05 5.27
C LYS A 126 -3.39 52.78 4.19
N LYS A 127 -3.77 52.62 2.91
CA LYS A 127 -3.37 53.51 1.83
C LYS A 127 -4.11 54.83 2.04
N LYS A 128 -3.38 55.79 2.60
CA LYS A 128 -3.72 57.20 2.62
C LYS A 128 -4.02 57.65 1.18
N ILE A 129 -5.29 57.86 0.88
CA ILE A 129 -5.71 58.70 -0.25
C ILE A 129 -5.22 60.12 0.07
N PRO A 130 -4.42 60.77 -0.79
CA PRO A 130 -4.10 62.18 -0.61
C PRO A 130 -5.41 62.96 -0.76
N ARG A 131 -5.92 63.47 0.37
CA ARG A 131 -7.05 64.39 0.43
C ARG A 131 -6.61 65.68 -0.27
N ASP A 132 -7.19 65.94 -1.43
CA ASP A 132 -6.99 67.19 -2.16
C ASP A 132 -7.26 68.39 -1.25
N LYS A 133 -6.30 69.31 -1.26
CA LYS A 133 -6.34 70.56 -0.52
C LYS A 133 -7.44 71.44 -1.14
N PRO A 134 -8.38 72.01 -0.36
CA PRO A 134 -9.23 73.06 -0.87
C PRO A 134 -8.38 74.30 -1.17
N VAL A 135 -8.43 74.77 -2.42
CA VAL A 135 -7.87 76.05 -2.86
C VAL A 135 -8.61 77.18 -2.12
N PRO A 136 -7.91 78.10 -1.45
CA PRO A 136 -8.54 79.25 -0.80
C PRO A 136 -8.91 80.31 -1.84
N SER A 137 -10.18 80.40 -2.20
CA SER A 137 -10.72 81.48 -3.06
C SER A 137 -11.00 82.75 -2.27
N ASN A 138 -9.92 83.44 -1.84
CA ASN A 138 -10.02 84.81 -1.32
C ASN A 138 -9.61 85.80 -2.42
N LYS A 139 -10.59 86.43 -3.08
CA LYS A 139 -10.44 87.76 -3.70
C LYS A 139 -11.81 88.39 -3.94
N LYS A 140 -12.34 88.99 -2.88
CA LYS A 140 -13.49 89.89 -2.87
C LYS A 140 -13.10 91.16 -3.64
N ARG A 141 -13.32 91.18 -4.95
CA ARG A 141 -13.10 92.38 -5.78
C ARG A 141 -14.26 93.34 -5.51
N LYS A 142 -13.98 94.39 -4.74
CA LYS A 142 -14.90 95.48 -4.41
C LYS A 142 -15.05 96.35 -5.66
N ILE A 143 -16.09 96.10 -6.45
CA ILE A 143 -16.46 96.97 -7.58
C ILE A 143 -17.31 98.09 -6.99
N THR A 144 -16.67 99.24 -6.77
CA THR A 144 -17.34 100.49 -6.42
C THR A 144 -17.98 101.04 -7.69
N GLY A 145 -19.22 100.64 -7.98
CA GLY A 145 -20.05 101.20 -9.05
C GLY A 145 -20.95 102.33 -8.52
N PRO A 146 -21.30 103.34 -9.34
CA PRO A 146 -22.06 104.51 -8.89
C PRO A 146 -23.44 104.13 -8.34
N LEU A 147 -23.79 104.70 -7.19
CA LEU A 147 -25.09 104.58 -6.52
C LEU A 147 -26.21 105.21 -7.38
N LEU A 148 -26.91 104.38 -8.16
CA LEU A 148 -28.27 104.63 -8.61
C LEU A 148 -29.22 104.37 -7.41
N SER A 149 -29.19 105.25 -6.41
CA SER A 149 -30.10 105.22 -5.26
C SER A 149 -31.45 105.86 -5.62
N GLY A 150 -32.30 105.06 -6.26
CA GLY A 150 -33.76 105.22 -6.22
C GLY A 150 -34.38 103.91 -5.72
N PRO A 151 -35.57 103.91 -5.10
CA PRO A 151 -36.25 102.69 -4.67
C PRO A 151 -36.68 101.90 -5.91
N LEU A 152 -35.77 101.06 -6.43
CA LEU A 152 -36.09 100.13 -7.49
C LEU A 152 -36.96 99.02 -6.91
N ASP A 153 -38.08 98.78 -7.61
CA ASP A 153 -38.97 97.66 -7.38
C ASP A 153 -38.15 96.34 -7.30
N PRO A 154 -38.21 95.60 -6.17
CA PRO A 154 -37.50 94.33 -6.00
C PRO A 154 -37.69 93.34 -7.15
N HIS A 155 -38.85 93.40 -7.84
CA HIS A 155 -39.13 92.58 -8.99
C HIS A 155 -38.23 92.93 -10.21
N ALA A 156 -37.94 94.22 -10.44
CA ALA A 156 -37.08 94.66 -11.53
C ALA A 156 -35.62 94.23 -11.32
N LEU A 157 -35.13 94.24 -10.07
CA LEU A 157 -33.80 93.76 -9.74
C LEU A 157 -33.65 92.25 -10.01
N ASN A 158 -34.67 91.47 -9.66
CA ASN A 158 -34.67 90.02 -9.93
C ASN A 158 -34.65 89.72 -11.44
N MET A 159 -35.47 90.42 -12.23
CA MET A 159 -35.46 90.27 -13.70
C MET A 159 -34.14 90.70 -14.33
N ALA A 160 -33.51 91.77 -13.85
CA ALA A 160 -32.20 92.21 -14.34
C ALA A 160 -31.11 91.17 -14.02
N TYR A 161 -31.16 90.53 -12.85
CA TYR A 161 -30.25 89.44 -12.49
C TYR A 161 -30.45 88.22 -13.40
N GLU A 162 -31.69 87.81 -13.63
CA GLU A 162 -32.00 86.70 -14.54
C GLU A 162 -31.59 86.99 -15.99
N LEU A 163 -31.85 88.21 -16.50
CA LEU A 163 -31.44 88.62 -17.84
C LEU A 163 -29.92 88.65 -17.98
N THR A 164 -29.21 89.17 -16.98
CA THR A 164 -27.73 89.19 -16.98
C THR A 164 -27.17 87.78 -16.93
N ALA A 165 -27.75 86.88 -16.13
CA ALA A 165 -27.37 85.47 -16.08
C ALA A 165 -27.58 84.79 -17.44
N ARG A 166 -28.74 84.99 -18.09
CA ARG A 166 -29.02 84.45 -19.43
C ARG A 166 -28.10 85.02 -20.50
N ALA A 167 -27.86 86.34 -20.49
CA ALA A 167 -26.95 86.99 -21.43
C ALA A 167 -25.51 86.46 -21.27
N ASN A 168 -25.04 86.25 -20.04
CA ASN A 168 -23.72 85.65 -19.78
C ASN A 168 -23.64 84.20 -20.30
N ILE A 169 -24.69 83.39 -20.14
CA ILE A 169 -24.75 82.03 -20.71
C ILE A 169 -24.67 82.09 -22.24
N CYS A 170 -25.45 82.97 -22.88
CA CYS A 170 -25.43 83.16 -24.32
C CYS A 170 -24.06 83.65 -24.83
N MET A 171 -23.42 84.58 -24.11
CA MET A 171 -22.09 85.09 -24.46
C MET A 171 -21.02 83.99 -24.31
N ASN A 172 -21.06 83.19 -23.25
CA ASN A 172 -20.14 82.05 -23.08
C ASN A 172 -20.34 80.98 -24.16
N TYR A 173 -21.59 80.77 -24.59
CA TYR A 173 -21.93 79.87 -25.69
C TYR A 173 -21.47 80.40 -27.05
N ALA A 174 -21.65 81.70 -27.32
CA ALA A 174 -21.26 82.37 -28.56
C ALA A 174 -19.74 82.54 -28.68
N ALA A 175 -19.06 82.82 -27.57
CA ALA A 175 -17.60 82.85 -27.48
C ALA A 175 -16.95 81.47 -27.66
N GLY A 176 -17.74 80.39 -27.76
CA GLY A 176 -17.26 79.03 -28.02
C GLY A 176 -16.46 78.39 -26.88
N SER A 177 -16.16 79.13 -25.81
CA SER A 177 -15.31 78.70 -24.70
C SER A 177 -15.84 77.46 -23.99
N THR A 178 -17.16 77.36 -23.78
CA THR A 178 -17.76 76.18 -23.13
C THR A 178 -17.88 74.98 -24.07
N LYS A 179 -18.02 75.22 -25.38
CA LYS A 179 -18.14 74.14 -26.36
C LYS A 179 -16.83 73.38 -26.54
N SER A 180 -15.71 74.08 -26.60
CA SER A 180 -14.39 73.46 -26.80
C SER A 180 -14.01 72.58 -25.61
N LEU A 181 -14.23 73.06 -24.38
CA LEU A 181 -13.91 72.31 -23.16
C LEU A 181 -14.78 71.06 -23.02
N LEU A 182 -16.09 71.18 -23.23
CA LEU A 182 -17.01 70.04 -23.18
C LEU A 182 -16.72 69.02 -24.29
N ALA A 183 -16.25 69.44 -25.46
CA ALA A 183 -15.90 68.53 -26.54
C ALA A 183 -14.64 67.71 -26.21
N GLU A 184 -13.60 68.32 -25.65
CA GLU A 184 -12.39 67.64 -25.20
C GLU A 184 -12.66 66.65 -24.06
N GLU A 185 -13.46 67.06 -23.07
CA GLU A 185 -13.94 66.17 -22.00
C GLU A 185 -14.75 64.99 -22.55
N LEU A 186 -15.58 65.23 -23.56
CA LEU A 186 -16.39 64.17 -24.17
C LEU A 186 -15.51 63.17 -24.95
N ASP A 187 -14.52 63.65 -25.70
CA ASP A 187 -13.62 62.77 -26.46
C ASP A 187 -12.66 61.98 -25.57
N THR A 188 -12.16 62.58 -24.48
CA THR A 188 -11.39 61.85 -23.46
C THR A 188 -12.23 60.75 -22.80
N VAL A 189 -13.47 61.04 -22.39
CA VAL A 189 -14.39 60.03 -21.84
C VAL A 189 -14.70 58.92 -22.85
N ARG A 190 -14.86 59.24 -24.14
CA ARG A 190 -15.04 58.22 -25.20
C ARG A 190 -13.81 57.30 -25.32
N GLN A 191 -12.60 57.87 -25.29
CA GLN A 191 -11.38 57.09 -25.37
C GLN A 191 -11.19 56.18 -24.15
N GLU A 192 -11.47 56.69 -22.95
CA GLU A 192 -11.44 55.91 -21.70
C GLU A 192 -12.47 54.78 -21.73
N LEU A 193 -13.68 55.05 -22.22
CA LEU A 193 -14.73 54.03 -22.37
C LEU A 193 -14.29 52.91 -23.33
N GLU A 194 -13.75 53.26 -24.50
CA GLU A 194 -13.26 52.25 -25.45
C GLU A 194 -12.06 51.48 -24.91
N SER A 195 -11.16 52.13 -24.18
CA SER A 195 -10.04 51.47 -23.49
C SER A 195 -10.56 50.50 -22.41
N SER A 196 -11.51 50.94 -21.59
CA SER A 196 -12.14 50.12 -20.55
C SER A 196 -12.90 48.93 -21.14
N LYS A 197 -13.61 49.12 -22.26
CA LYS A 197 -14.26 48.02 -23.00
C LYS A 197 -13.25 46.97 -23.46
N LYS A 198 -12.11 47.39 -24.04
CA LYS A 198 -11.05 46.47 -24.46
C LYS A 198 -10.47 45.69 -23.27
N ALA A 199 -10.19 46.37 -22.17
CA ALA A 199 -9.71 45.73 -20.94
C ALA A 199 -10.72 44.73 -20.36
N ASN A 200 -12.01 45.02 -20.41
CA ASN A 200 -13.06 44.09 -19.97
C ASN A 200 -13.17 42.85 -20.86
N VAL A 201 -13.00 42.99 -22.17
CA VAL A 201 -12.97 41.84 -23.10
C VAL A 201 -11.75 40.96 -22.80
N GLU A 202 -10.57 41.57 -22.63
CA GLU A 202 -9.35 40.83 -22.29
C GLU A 202 -9.48 40.11 -20.94
N LEU A 203 -10.03 40.78 -19.92
CA LEU A 203 -10.29 40.18 -18.61
C LEU A 203 -11.27 39.01 -18.70
N SER A 204 -12.32 39.12 -19.51
CA SER A 204 -13.27 38.03 -19.75
C SER A 204 -12.61 36.82 -20.39
N LEU A 205 -11.73 37.03 -21.38
CA LEU A 205 -10.99 35.96 -22.04
C LEU A 205 -10.04 35.25 -21.05
N ARG A 206 -9.30 36.02 -20.24
CA ARG A 206 -8.42 35.45 -19.21
C ARG A 206 -9.19 34.65 -18.15
N LEU A 207 -10.41 35.09 -17.81
CA LEU A 207 -11.28 34.38 -16.87
C LEU A 207 -11.74 33.04 -17.47
N GLU A 208 -12.11 33.01 -18.75
CA GLU A 208 -12.51 31.78 -19.43
C GLU A 208 -11.35 30.78 -19.52
N ASP A 209 -10.14 31.24 -19.87
CA ASP A 209 -8.93 30.40 -19.89
C ASP A 209 -8.60 29.84 -18.50
N ALA A 210 -8.68 30.68 -17.45
CA ALA A 210 -8.47 30.24 -16.07
C ALA A 210 -9.50 29.20 -15.62
N LEU A 211 -10.78 29.37 -16.00
CA LEU A 211 -11.83 28.39 -15.72
C LEU A 211 -11.57 27.07 -16.44
N LYS A 212 -11.13 27.11 -17.70
CA LYS A 212 -10.80 25.92 -18.47
C LYS A 212 -9.63 25.14 -17.84
N VAL A 213 -8.56 25.83 -17.45
CA VAL A 213 -7.41 25.21 -16.77
C VAL A 213 -7.84 24.61 -15.42
N ALA A 214 -8.70 25.30 -14.67
CA ALA A 214 -9.22 24.80 -13.41
C ALA A 214 -10.08 23.53 -13.59
N GLU A 215 -10.92 23.50 -14.63
CA GLU A 215 -11.76 22.34 -14.95
C GLU A 215 -10.93 21.14 -15.41
N ASP A 216 -9.94 21.35 -16.29
CA ASP A 216 -8.99 20.30 -16.70
C ASP A 216 -8.21 19.75 -15.50
N GLY A 217 -7.77 20.63 -14.59
CA GLY A 217 -7.13 20.25 -13.33
C GLY A 217 -8.05 19.42 -12.43
N ARG A 218 -9.32 19.81 -12.32
CA ARG A 218 -10.35 19.08 -11.56
C ARG A 218 -10.56 17.68 -12.14
N VAL A 219 -10.69 17.55 -13.46
CA VAL A 219 -10.86 16.24 -14.13
C VAL A 219 -9.64 15.35 -13.87
N LYS A 220 -8.42 15.88 -14.07
CA LYS A 220 -7.18 15.13 -13.78
C LYS A 220 -7.12 14.66 -12.32
N ALA A 221 -7.43 15.54 -11.37
CA ALA A 221 -7.46 15.20 -9.95
C ALA A 221 -8.50 14.11 -9.64
N THR A 222 -9.69 14.17 -10.25
CA THR A 222 -10.71 13.13 -10.05
C THR A 222 -10.29 11.77 -10.60
N THR A 223 -9.66 11.73 -11.78
CA THR A 223 -9.13 10.50 -12.37
C THR A 223 -8.03 9.90 -11.50
N ALA A 224 -7.07 10.71 -11.06
CA ALA A 224 -5.99 10.27 -10.16
C ALA A 224 -6.54 9.72 -8.84
N LEU A 225 -7.56 10.36 -8.27
CA LEU A 225 -8.23 9.88 -7.06
C LEU A 225 -8.91 8.52 -7.29
N THR A 226 -9.61 8.33 -8.40
CA THR A 226 -10.25 7.04 -8.71
C THR A 226 -9.22 5.92 -8.87
N GLN A 227 -8.11 6.21 -9.55
CA GLN A 227 -7.01 5.26 -9.73
C GLN A 227 -6.38 4.87 -8.39
N ALA A 228 -6.08 5.85 -7.53
CA ALA A 228 -5.55 5.57 -6.19
C ALA A 228 -6.52 4.72 -5.34
N GLN A 229 -7.83 4.91 -5.50
CA GLN A 229 -8.85 4.09 -4.82
C GLN A 229 -8.92 2.65 -5.37
N ASP A 230 -8.69 2.45 -6.67
CA ASP A 230 -8.56 1.11 -7.28
C ASP A 230 -7.32 0.39 -6.77
N ASP A 231 -6.17 1.08 -6.74
CA ASP A 231 -4.91 0.53 -6.26
C ASP A 231 -4.98 0.15 -4.77
N LEU A 232 -5.58 1.00 -3.94
CA LEU A 232 -5.85 0.69 -2.53
C LEU A 232 -6.71 -0.57 -2.37
N ARG A 233 -7.76 -0.72 -3.20
CA ARG A 233 -8.60 -1.92 -3.20
C ARG A 233 -7.82 -3.17 -3.63
N LYS A 234 -6.91 -3.05 -4.60
CA LYS A 234 -6.06 -4.16 -5.05
C LYS A 234 -5.07 -4.58 -3.95
N LEU A 235 -4.40 -3.62 -3.32
CA LEU A 235 -3.47 -3.88 -2.23
C LEU A 235 -4.15 -4.56 -1.05
N ARG A 236 -5.37 -4.11 -0.70
CA ARG A 236 -6.17 -4.74 0.36
C ARG A 236 -6.46 -6.22 0.08
N ARG A 237 -6.88 -6.56 -1.15
CA ARG A 237 -7.11 -7.96 -1.53
C ARG A 237 -5.84 -8.80 -1.42
N SER A 238 -4.71 -8.30 -1.94
CA SER A 238 -3.43 -9.00 -1.82
C SER A 238 -2.99 -9.20 -0.37
N ASN A 239 -3.28 -8.25 0.53
CA ASN A 239 -3.02 -8.41 1.95
C ASN A 239 -3.89 -9.51 2.58
N ASP A 240 -5.18 -9.54 2.23
CA ASP A 240 -6.11 -10.58 2.69
C ASP A 240 -5.68 -11.97 2.18
N ASP A 241 -5.21 -12.08 0.94
CA ASP A 241 -4.69 -13.32 0.35
C ASP A 241 -3.42 -13.80 1.07
N LEU A 242 -2.43 -12.93 1.27
CA LEU A 242 -1.20 -13.26 2.02
C LEU A 242 -1.50 -13.69 3.46
N LYS A 243 -2.50 -13.07 4.10
CA LYS A 243 -2.94 -13.45 5.44
C LYS A 243 -3.52 -14.87 5.46
N LEU A 244 -4.29 -15.23 4.44
CA LEU A 244 -4.83 -16.57 4.28
C LEU A 244 -3.72 -17.60 4.06
N GLU A 245 -2.76 -17.30 3.18
CA GLU A 245 -1.58 -18.16 2.94
C GLU A 245 -0.74 -18.35 4.21
N LEU A 246 -0.53 -17.28 4.98
CA LEU A 246 0.17 -17.35 6.26
C LEU A 246 -0.56 -18.29 7.23
N GLN A 247 -1.88 -18.17 7.37
CA GLN A 247 -2.68 -19.06 8.22
C GLN A 247 -2.63 -20.52 7.75
N GLN A 248 -2.67 -20.75 6.44
CA GLN A 248 -2.54 -22.08 5.85
C GLN A 248 -1.16 -22.68 6.14
N SER A 249 -0.09 -21.92 5.94
CA SER A 249 1.28 -22.36 6.22
C SER A 249 1.50 -22.66 7.71
N ALA A 250 0.92 -21.87 8.62
CA ALA A 250 0.96 -22.13 10.04
C ALA A 250 0.25 -23.45 10.41
N SER A 251 -0.87 -23.74 9.73
CA SER A 251 -1.62 -24.99 9.94
C SER A 251 -0.85 -26.21 9.42
N GLN A 252 -0.19 -26.08 8.26
CA GLN A 252 0.70 -27.11 7.71
C GLN A 252 1.91 -27.36 8.62
N TYR A 253 2.53 -26.29 9.11
CA TYR A 253 3.66 -26.39 10.04
C TYR A 253 3.28 -27.14 11.32
N GLN A 254 2.11 -26.84 11.91
CA GLN A 254 1.63 -27.60 13.08
C GLN A 254 1.39 -29.08 12.78
N ALA A 255 0.93 -29.42 11.58
CA ALA A 255 0.79 -30.81 11.14
C ALA A 255 2.15 -31.52 11.06
N LEU A 256 3.14 -30.88 10.44
CA LEU A 256 4.51 -31.42 10.32
C LEU A 256 5.19 -31.58 11.68
N VAL A 257 4.98 -30.66 12.62
CA VAL A 257 5.51 -30.80 13.99
C VAL A 257 4.93 -32.05 14.67
N LYS A 258 3.62 -32.29 14.56
CA LYS A 258 3.00 -33.50 15.11
C LYS A 258 3.52 -34.78 14.45
N GLU A 259 3.72 -34.77 13.14
CA GLU A 259 4.29 -35.90 12.41
C GLU A 259 5.73 -36.18 12.85
N LYS A 260 6.56 -35.15 12.97
CA LYS A 260 7.91 -35.25 13.51
C LYS A 260 7.92 -35.87 14.91
N ASP A 261 7.04 -35.40 15.80
CA ASP A 261 6.95 -35.91 17.17
C ASP A 261 6.52 -37.39 17.21
N ALA A 262 5.60 -37.80 16.33
CA ALA A 262 5.21 -39.19 16.17
C ALA A 262 6.38 -40.06 15.68
N LEU A 263 7.11 -39.62 14.65
CA LEU A 263 8.27 -40.34 14.13
C LEU A 263 9.41 -40.45 15.15
N LEU A 264 9.62 -39.42 15.98
CA LEU A 264 10.58 -39.48 17.08
C LEU A 264 10.18 -40.55 18.11
N SER A 265 8.90 -40.61 18.47
CA SER A 265 8.37 -41.66 19.35
C SER A 265 8.58 -43.07 18.76
N ASP A 266 8.31 -43.26 17.46
CA ASP A 266 8.51 -44.54 16.79
C ASP A 266 9.98 -44.95 16.73
N ARG A 267 10.88 -43.99 16.46
CA ARG A 267 12.33 -44.20 16.48
C ARG A 267 12.81 -44.68 17.85
N ASP A 268 12.38 -44.01 18.92
CA ASP A 268 12.79 -44.35 20.28
C ASP A 268 12.24 -45.71 20.70
N LYS A 269 11.03 -46.06 20.25
CA LYS A 269 10.45 -47.40 20.44
C LYS A 269 11.27 -48.48 19.73
N LEU A 270 11.62 -48.29 18.45
CA LEU A 270 12.45 -49.24 17.70
C LEU A 270 13.86 -49.37 18.30
N ALA A 271 14.43 -48.29 18.83
CA ALA A 271 15.71 -48.33 19.52
C ALA A 271 15.64 -49.21 20.79
N ALA A 272 14.56 -49.10 21.56
CA ALA A 272 14.32 -49.95 22.73
C ALA A 272 14.11 -51.42 22.35
N GLU A 273 13.32 -51.70 21.30
CA GLU A 273 13.10 -53.06 20.79
C GLU A 273 14.41 -53.70 20.30
N ASN A 274 15.23 -52.95 19.55
CA ASN A 274 16.53 -53.44 19.08
C ASN A 274 17.50 -53.76 20.23
N LEU A 275 17.52 -52.95 21.29
CA LEU A 275 18.32 -53.22 22.48
C LEU A 275 17.87 -54.51 23.16
N SER A 276 16.55 -54.67 23.36
CA SER A 276 15.97 -55.87 23.96
C SER A 276 16.25 -57.14 23.14
N LEU A 277 16.15 -57.06 21.81
CA LEU A 277 16.46 -58.20 20.92
C LEU A 277 17.95 -58.55 20.96
N GLY A 278 18.83 -57.55 21.08
CA GLY A 278 20.26 -57.78 21.26
C GLY A 278 20.55 -58.60 22.53
N ASP A 279 19.90 -58.25 23.64
CA ASP A 279 20.01 -58.99 24.90
C ASP A 279 19.44 -60.41 24.78
N GLU A 280 18.29 -60.59 24.12
CA GLU A 280 17.68 -61.90 23.88
C GLU A 280 18.60 -62.81 23.07
N ILE A 281 19.14 -62.32 21.94
CA ILE A 281 20.09 -63.06 21.10
C ILE A 281 21.36 -63.43 21.87
N TYR A 282 21.91 -62.52 22.67
CA TYR A 282 23.09 -62.79 23.48
C TYR A 282 22.83 -63.91 24.49
N ASN A 283 21.67 -63.89 25.16
CA ASN A 283 21.28 -64.92 26.12
C ASN A 283 21.03 -66.27 25.44
N GLU A 284 20.36 -66.31 24.28
CA GLU A 284 20.17 -67.56 23.52
C GLU A 284 21.52 -68.17 23.11
N LEU A 285 22.43 -67.36 22.55
CA LEU A 285 23.76 -67.83 22.16
C LEU A 285 24.58 -68.36 23.35
N LEU A 286 24.46 -67.72 24.52
CA LEU A 286 25.12 -68.17 25.75
C LEU A 286 24.57 -69.53 26.20
N ILE A 287 23.25 -69.71 26.21
CA ILE A 287 22.59 -70.97 26.58
C ILE A 287 22.99 -72.09 25.62
N ASP A 288 22.93 -71.85 24.31
CA ASP A 288 23.31 -72.83 23.28
C ASP A 288 24.78 -73.23 23.40
N PHE A 289 25.66 -72.26 23.72
CA PHE A 289 27.08 -72.51 23.95
C PHE A 289 27.33 -73.38 25.19
N GLU A 290 26.72 -73.05 26.33
CA GLU A 290 26.81 -73.86 27.55
C GLU A 290 26.25 -75.27 27.34
N GLN A 291 25.16 -75.40 26.58
CA GLN A 291 24.59 -76.69 26.20
C GLN A 291 25.57 -77.49 25.34
N GLY A 292 26.25 -76.86 24.38
CA GLY A 292 27.30 -77.48 23.58
C GLY A 292 28.46 -78.01 24.44
N ILE A 293 28.94 -77.21 25.41
CA ILE A 293 29.95 -77.64 26.38
C ILE A 293 29.48 -78.87 27.18
N ALA A 294 28.23 -78.83 27.67
CA ALA A 294 27.65 -79.93 28.44
C ALA A 294 27.56 -81.23 27.61
N GLN A 295 27.19 -81.14 26.33
CA GLN A 295 27.17 -82.28 25.42
C GLN A 295 28.57 -82.87 25.19
N CYS A 296 29.57 -82.02 24.92
CA CYS A 296 30.96 -82.47 24.78
C CYS A 296 31.46 -83.21 26.03
N HIS A 297 31.17 -82.68 27.22
CA HIS A 297 31.50 -83.33 28.48
C HIS A 297 30.84 -84.72 28.60
N TYR A 298 29.55 -84.82 28.27
CA TYR A 298 28.79 -86.07 28.37
C TYR A 298 29.39 -87.20 27.51
N PHE A 299 29.67 -86.90 26.23
CA PHE A 299 30.15 -87.88 25.25
C PHE A 299 31.63 -88.22 25.40
N PHE A 300 32.49 -87.23 25.64
CA PHE A 300 33.95 -87.43 25.63
C PHE A 300 34.58 -87.50 27.02
N LYS A 301 33.78 -87.35 28.09
CA LYS A 301 34.25 -87.27 29.48
C LYS A 301 35.29 -86.16 29.70
N THR A 302 35.24 -85.11 28.87
CA THR A 302 36.19 -84.00 28.91
C THR A 302 36.09 -83.29 30.26
N PRO A 303 37.12 -83.31 31.13
CA PRO A 303 37.01 -82.67 32.44
C PRO A 303 36.79 -81.15 32.32
N LEU A 304 35.66 -80.66 32.84
CA LEU A 304 35.26 -79.25 32.75
C LEU A 304 36.13 -78.31 33.61
N ASN A 305 36.78 -78.85 34.64
CA ASN A 305 37.59 -78.09 35.61
C ASN A 305 39.09 -78.37 35.49
N TYR A 306 39.58 -78.75 34.30
CA TYR A 306 41.00 -79.03 34.13
C TYR A 306 41.79 -77.72 33.96
N ALA A 307 42.75 -77.45 34.85
CA ALA A 307 43.55 -76.21 34.83
C ALA A 307 44.35 -75.98 33.52
N GLY A 308 44.50 -77.02 32.69
CA GLY A 308 45.11 -76.93 31.35
C GLY A 308 44.14 -76.62 30.21
N PHE A 309 42.82 -76.68 30.44
CA PHE A 309 41.80 -76.35 29.44
C PHE A 309 41.32 -74.92 29.69
N ASP A 310 41.85 -73.99 28.91
CA ASP A 310 41.39 -72.61 28.87
C ASP A 310 40.93 -72.32 27.44
N ILE A 311 39.62 -72.15 27.26
CA ILE A 311 38.98 -71.92 25.95
C ILE A 311 39.50 -70.60 25.33
N MET A 312 40.05 -69.71 26.17
CA MET A 312 40.69 -68.48 25.73
C MET A 312 42.11 -68.68 25.21
N LYS A 313 42.61 -69.91 25.07
CA LYS A 313 43.93 -70.19 24.50
C LYS A 313 43.78 -70.92 23.16
N VAL A 314 44.39 -70.36 22.12
CA VAL A 314 44.52 -70.99 20.81
C VAL A 314 45.93 -71.54 20.65
N LEU A 315 46.04 -72.70 20.01
CA LEU A 315 47.33 -73.28 19.65
C LEU A 315 47.90 -72.54 18.42
N VAL A 316 48.96 -71.77 18.60
CA VAL A 316 49.74 -71.15 17.52
C VAL A 316 51.16 -71.70 17.60
N ASP A 317 51.64 -72.35 16.55
CA ASP A 317 52.99 -72.94 16.48
C ASP A 317 53.31 -73.89 17.65
N ASP A 318 52.41 -74.84 17.93
CA ASP A 318 52.50 -75.81 19.03
C ASP A 318 52.60 -75.19 20.44
N LYS A 319 52.32 -73.89 20.57
CA LYS A 319 52.22 -73.19 21.86
C LYS A 319 50.79 -72.71 22.09
N LEU A 320 50.26 -72.96 23.28
CA LEU A 320 49.03 -72.32 23.72
C LEU A 320 49.31 -70.82 23.94
N VAL A 321 48.72 -69.97 23.11
CA VAL A 321 48.75 -68.51 23.25
C VAL A 321 47.36 -68.06 23.70
N THR A 322 47.32 -67.22 24.74
CA THR A 322 46.07 -66.59 25.16
C THR A 322 45.58 -65.67 24.04
N LEU A 323 44.38 -65.95 23.53
CA LEU A 323 43.64 -65.05 22.65
C LEU A 323 43.39 -63.77 23.43
N SER A 324 44.18 -62.75 23.12
CA SER A 324 43.85 -61.39 23.51
C SER A 324 42.66 -61.00 22.65
N ILE A 325 41.44 -61.03 23.21
CA ILE A 325 40.30 -60.39 22.56
C ILE A 325 40.76 -58.94 22.36
N PRO A 326 40.90 -58.44 21.13
CA PRO A 326 41.22 -57.03 20.93
C PRO A 326 40.15 -56.26 21.68
N GLU A 327 40.56 -55.46 22.67
CA GLU A 327 39.67 -54.54 23.37
C GLU A 327 38.92 -53.80 22.27
N ILE A 328 37.63 -54.10 22.12
CA ILE A 328 36.75 -53.38 21.22
C ILE A 328 36.58 -52.04 21.92
N THR A 329 37.58 -51.17 21.77
CA THR A 329 37.43 -49.76 22.01
C THR A 329 36.27 -49.39 21.14
N ASN A 330 35.09 -49.25 21.76
CA ASN A 330 33.90 -48.64 21.22
C ASN A 330 34.35 -47.29 20.70
N THR A 331 34.85 -47.31 19.47
CA THR A 331 35.39 -46.16 18.78
C THR A 331 34.14 -45.38 18.51
N ASP A 332 33.95 -44.32 19.29
CA ASP A 332 32.88 -43.36 19.19
C ASP A 332 32.37 -43.32 17.76
N ALA A 333 31.22 -43.97 17.54
CA ALA A 333 30.49 -43.78 16.31
C ALA A 333 30.38 -42.26 16.18
N PRO A 334 30.84 -41.66 15.05
CA PRO A 334 30.80 -40.23 14.90
C PRO A 334 29.37 -39.84 15.16
N THR A 335 29.19 -39.13 16.28
CA THR A 335 27.94 -38.47 16.59
C THR A 335 27.83 -37.45 15.48
N GLU A 336 27.25 -37.84 14.35
CA GLU A 336 26.54 -36.94 13.46
C GLU A 336 25.40 -36.39 14.32
N SER A 337 25.77 -35.45 15.19
CA SER A 337 24.86 -34.45 15.68
C SER A 337 24.21 -33.89 14.42
N PRO A 338 22.89 -34.07 14.22
CA PRO A 338 22.23 -33.36 13.14
C PRO A 338 22.57 -31.88 13.34
N PRO A 339 22.96 -31.15 12.27
CA PRO A 339 23.24 -29.73 12.40
C PRO A 339 22.06 -29.13 13.14
N LEU A 340 22.33 -28.51 14.29
CA LEU A 340 21.40 -27.64 14.96
C LEU A 340 21.06 -26.56 13.93
N THR A 341 20.03 -26.81 13.14
CA THR A 341 19.40 -25.79 12.32
C THR A 341 18.89 -24.78 13.32
N ASP A 342 19.52 -23.61 13.27
CA ASP A 342 19.22 -22.43 14.06
C ASP A 342 17.74 -22.41 14.44
N GLN A 343 17.48 -22.56 15.75
CA GLN A 343 16.29 -21.98 16.32
C GLN A 343 16.40 -20.48 16.07
N VAL A 344 15.85 -20.03 14.94
CA VAL A 344 15.33 -18.68 14.81
C VAL A 344 14.21 -18.60 15.83
N VAL A 345 14.57 -18.23 17.05
CA VAL A 345 13.67 -17.68 18.05
C VAL A 345 13.17 -16.37 17.45
N THR A 346 12.14 -16.45 16.61
CA THR A 346 11.25 -15.31 16.38
C THR A 346 10.57 -15.06 17.71
N LYS A 347 11.19 -14.15 18.47
CA LYS A 347 10.68 -13.57 19.69
C LYS A 347 9.39 -12.83 19.33
N ASP A 348 8.27 -13.54 19.38
CA ASP A 348 6.93 -12.98 19.39
C ASP A 348 6.78 -12.11 20.64
N THR A 349 7.23 -10.86 20.52
CA THR A 349 6.80 -9.79 21.42
C THR A 349 5.44 -9.33 20.94
N LEU A 350 4.42 -10.10 21.31
CA LEU A 350 3.04 -9.65 21.40
C LEU A 350 2.97 -8.55 22.45
N ASN A 351 3.26 -7.30 22.06
CA ASN A 351 2.79 -6.15 22.81
C ASN A 351 1.40 -5.77 22.30
N ALA A 352 0.42 -6.29 23.02
CA ALA A 352 -0.93 -5.79 23.07
C ALA A 352 -0.92 -4.29 23.39
N SER A 353 -1.31 -3.45 22.43
CA SER A 353 -1.89 -2.13 22.71
C SER A 353 -3.35 -2.15 22.26
N ALA A 354 -4.17 -2.80 23.09
CA ALA A 354 -5.59 -2.53 23.16
C ALA A 354 -5.78 -1.15 23.81
N ALA A 355 -5.73 -0.08 23.02
CA ALA A 355 -6.21 1.23 23.43
C ALA A 355 -7.57 1.48 22.79
N ARG A 356 -8.61 1.28 23.63
CA ARG A 356 -9.97 1.78 23.46
C ARG A 356 -9.95 3.24 23.01
N ASN A 357 -10.57 3.56 21.88
CA ASN A 357 -11.12 4.89 21.64
C ASN A 357 -12.64 4.77 21.47
N THR A 358 -13.31 4.90 22.61
CA THR A 358 -14.71 5.30 22.74
C THR A 358 -14.75 6.81 23.05
N ALA A 359 -15.74 7.51 22.46
CA ALA A 359 -16.08 8.94 22.58
C ALA A 359 -15.22 9.89 21.71
N ALA A 360 -15.75 10.85 20.95
CA ALA A 360 -17.08 11.48 20.91
C ALA A 360 -17.52 11.81 19.48
#